data_AF-A0A317Z342-F1
#
_entry.id   AF-A0A317Z342-F1
#
_cell.length_a   1.000
_cell.length_b   1.000
_cell.length_c   1.000
_cell.angle_alpha   90.00
_cell.angle_beta   90.00
_cell.angle_gamma   90.00
#
_symmetry.space_group_name_H-M   'P 1'
#
loop_
_entity.id
_entity.type
_entity.pdbx_description
1 polymer ?
#
loop_
_entity_poly.entity_id
_entity_poly.type
_entity_poly.pdbx_seq_one_letter_code
_entity_poly.pdbx_strand_id
1 'polypeptide(L)'
;VLRPYIADQISGWLDDFENDGEEIVIAAMQEAIKNNVLTWNYVNGILKHWTKDKVKSIEDIQTLINQHRKQKDEFDNSQYRDLF
;
A
#
# COMPACT_ATOMS: atom_id res chain seq x y z
N VAL A 1 9.37 21.73 -3.78
CA VAL A 1 8.00 22.09 -4.21
C VAL A 1 7.31 20.82 -4.67
N LEU A 2 6.20 20.43 -4.04
CA LEU A 2 5.36 19.33 -4.53
C LEU A 2 4.89 19.70 -5.94
N ARG A 3 5.03 18.79 -6.91
CA ARG A 3 4.53 19.05 -8.26
C ARG A 3 3.01 19.18 -8.17
N PRO A 4 2.38 20.20 -8.77
CA PRO A 4 0.92 20.39 -8.69
C PRO A 4 0.13 19.11 -8.97
N TYR A 5 0.56 18.36 -10.00
CA TYR A 5 -0.01 17.06 -10.35
C TYR A 5 -0.04 16.04 -9.20
N ILE A 6 1.00 15.97 -8.37
CA ILE A 6 1.04 15.03 -7.22
C ILE A 6 0.05 15.48 -6.14
N ALA A 7 -0.06 16.79 -5.90
CA ALA A 7 -1.02 17.31 -4.94
C ALA A 7 -2.46 17.01 -5.37
N ASP A 8 -2.79 17.20 -6.65
CA ASP A 8 -4.10 16.88 -7.20
C ASP A 8 -4.44 15.39 -7.04
N GLN A 9 -3.45 14.50 -7.24
CA GLN A 9 -3.65 13.07 -7.04
C GLN A 9 -3.83 12.70 -5.56
N ILE A 10 -3.10 13.34 -4.65
CA ILE A 10 -3.30 13.14 -3.20
C ILE A 10 -4.72 13.56 -2.83
N SER A 11 -5.16 14.75 -3.25
CA SER A 11 -6.53 15.21 -3.00
C SER A 11 -7.59 14.24 -3.55
N GLY A 12 -7.40 13.72 -4.76
CA GLY A 12 -8.30 12.70 -5.31
C GLY A 12 -8.38 11.43 -4.45
N TRP A 13 -7.25 10.97 -3.91
CA TRP A 13 -7.25 9.82 -3.00
C TRP A 13 -7.90 10.13 -1.65
N LEU A 14 -7.69 11.33 -1.11
CA LEU A 14 -8.36 11.75 0.13
C LEU A 14 -9.89 11.73 -0.05
N ASP A 15 -10.39 12.17 -1.21
CA ASP A 15 -11.81 12.15 -1.53
C ASP A 15 -12.34 10.72 -1.79
N ASP A 16 -11.59 9.88 -2.50
CA ASP A 16 -11.98 8.51 -2.88
C ASP A 16 -12.14 7.57 -1.67
N PHE A 17 -11.38 7.82 -0.60
CA PHE A 17 -11.37 7.02 0.63
C PHE A 17 -12.22 7.62 1.76
N GLU A 18 -13.02 8.64 1.46
CA GLU A 18 -13.95 9.30 2.38
C GLU A 18 -13.28 9.66 3.72
N ASN A 19 -13.73 9.08 4.84
CA ASN A 19 -13.31 9.47 6.19
C ASN A 19 -11.92 8.95 6.58
N ASP A 20 -11.38 7.95 5.87
CA ASP A 20 -10.10 7.30 6.21
C ASP A 20 -8.99 7.70 5.24
N GLY A 21 -9.25 8.64 4.30
CA GLY A 21 -8.33 8.90 3.19
C GLY A 21 -6.92 9.32 3.61
N GLU A 22 -6.80 10.12 4.68
CA GLU A 22 -5.49 10.55 5.18
C GLU A 22 -4.68 9.36 5.71
N GLU A 23 -5.28 8.54 6.56
CA GLU A 23 -4.67 7.35 7.15
C GLU A 23 -4.27 6.35 6.07
N ILE A 24 -5.11 6.17 5.06
CA ILE A 24 -4.84 5.28 3.94
C ILE A 24 -3.65 5.77 3.11
N VAL A 25 -3.60 7.06 2.76
CA VAL A 25 -2.46 7.62 2.01
C VAL A 25 -1.16 7.51 2.83
N ILE A 26 -1.21 7.79 4.13
CA ILE A 26 -0.06 7.65 5.03
C ILE A 26 0.41 6.19 5.08
N ALA A 27 -0.51 5.23 5.20
CA ALA A 27 -0.17 3.80 5.22
C ALA A 27 0.52 3.36 3.93
N ALA A 28 0.05 3.82 2.76
CA ALA A 28 0.69 3.53 1.48
C ALA A 28 2.11 4.09 1.40
N MET A 29 2.33 5.30 1.94
CA MET A 29 3.66 5.90 2.04
C MET A 29 4.57 5.12 2.99
N GLN A 30 4.07 4.67 4.13
CA GLN A 30 4.82 3.82 5.06
C GLN A 30 5.25 2.52 4.40
N GLU A 31 4.37 1.90 3.61
CA GLU A 31 4.68 0.69 2.85
C GLU A 31 5.75 0.94 1.78
N ALA A 32 5.69 2.08 1.10
CA ALA A 32 6.74 2.50 0.17
C ALA A 32 8.12 2.67 0.86
N ILE A 33 8.14 3.23 2.07
CA ILE A 33 9.36 3.37 2.88
C ILE A 33 9.90 1.99 3.29
N LYS A 34 9.04 1.09 3.78
CA LYS A 34 9.43 -0.28 4.17
C LYS A 34 10.05 -1.07 3.01
N ASN A 35 9.54 -0.88 1.80
CA ASN A 35 10.08 -1.49 0.59
C ASN A 35 11.30 -0.73 0.02
N ASN A 36 11.74 0.35 0.68
CA ASN A 36 12.84 1.21 0.25
C ASN A 36 12.64 1.84 -1.14
N VAL A 37 11.39 2.10 -1.52
CA VAL A 37 10.99 2.72 -2.81
C VAL A 37 10.04 3.89 -2.56
N LEU A 38 10.55 4.97 -1.92
CA LEU A 38 9.77 6.18 -1.68
C LEU A 38 9.64 7.03 -2.95
N THR A 39 8.86 6.53 -3.91
CA THR A 39 8.48 7.26 -5.12
C THR A 39 6.96 7.38 -5.20
N TRP A 40 6.47 8.53 -5.67
CA TRP A 40 5.03 8.72 -5.81
C TRP A 40 4.37 7.70 -6.74
N ASN A 41 5.06 7.26 -7.79
CA ASN A 41 4.56 6.21 -8.67
C ASN A 41 4.33 4.89 -7.92
N TYR A 42 5.21 4.55 -6.98
CA TYR A 42 5.06 3.34 -6.17
C TYR A 42 3.91 3.48 -5.17
N VAL A 43 3.83 4.62 -4.46
CA VAL A 43 2.71 4.94 -3.56
C VAL A 43 1.37 4.88 -4.29
N ASN A 44 1.26 5.52 -5.45
CA ASN A 44 0.07 5.51 -6.28
C ASN A 44 -0.27 4.09 -6.78
N GLY A 45 0.73 3.24 -7.02
CA GLY A 45 0.54 1.84 -7.35
C GLY A 45 -0.10 1.05 -6.20
N ILE A 46 0.36 1.28 -4.97
CA ILE A 46 -0.21 0.68 -3.75
C ILE A 46 -1.67 1.13 -3.57
N LEU A 47 -1.94 2.44 -3.67
CA LEU A 47 -3.30 2.98 -3.51
C LEU A 47 -4.27 2.39 -4.54
N LYS A 48 -3.87 2.33 -5.83
CA LYS A 48 -4.66 1.69 -6.88
C LYS A 48 -4.97 0.21 -6.59
N HIS A 49 -4.01 -0.51 -6.04
CA HIS A 49 -4.20 -1.91 -5.67
C HIS A 49 -5.24 -2.04 -4.55
N TRP A 50 -5.17 -1.20 -3.52
CA TRP A 50 -6.13 -1.21 -2.42
C TRP A 50 -7.54 -0.83 -2.88
N THR A 51 -7.68 0.16 -3.76
CA THR A 51 -8.99 0.52 -4.35
C THR A 51 -9.56 -0.62 -5.20
N LYS A 52 -8.70 -1.32 -5.97
CA LYS A 52 -9.12 -2.49 -6.76
C LYS A 52 -9.66 -3.61 -5.87
N ASP A 53 -9.06 -3.81 -4.71
CA ASP A 53 -9.45 -4.82 -3.74
C ASP A 53 -10.64 -4.36 -2.87
N LYS A 54 -11.25 -3.22 -3.21
CA LYS A 54 -12.41 -2.61 -2.53
C LYS A 54 -12.17 -2.34 -1.04
N VAL A 55 -10.92 -2.07 -0.69
CA VAL A 55 -10.55 -1.62 0.65
C VAL A 55 -11.20 -0.26 0.88
N LYS A 56 -11.99 -0.14 1.95
CA LYS A 56 -12.65 1.12 2.32
C LYS A 56 -12.33 1.59 3.73
N SER A 57 -11.61 0.78 4.50
CA SER A 57 -11.26 1.09 5.88
C SER A 57 -9.80 0.80 6.18
N ILE A 58 -9.27 1.48 7.18
CA ILE A 58 -7.93 1.19 7.70
C ILE A 58 -7.79 -0.26 8.21
N GLU A 59 -8.89 -0.87 8.68
CA GLU A 59 -8.92 -2.26 9.16
C GLU A 59 -8.71 -3.27 8.01
N ASP A 60 -9.31 -2.99 6.85
CA ASP A 60 -9.09 -3.79 5.63
C ASP A 60 -7.62 -3.72 5.19
N ILE A 61 -7.00 -2.54 5.28
CA ILE A 61 -5.59 -2.34 4.95
C ILE A 61 -4.68 -3.15 5.87
N GLN A 62 -4.95 -3.15 7.17
CA GLN A 62 -4.14 -3.93 8.11
C GLN A 62 -4.25 -5.42 7.82
N THR A 63 -5.44 -5.91 7.49
CA THR A 63 -5.64 -7.29 7.03
C THR A 63 -4.83 -7.59 5.78
N LEU A 64 -4.86 -6.71 4.78
CA LEU A 64 -4.17 -6.89 3.52
C LEU A 64 -2.64 -6.86 3.67
N ILE A 65 -2.10 -5.93 4.46
CA ILE A 65 -0.67 -5.87 4.79
C ILE A 65 -0.23 -7.17 5.49
N ASN A 66 -1.03 -7.67 6.43
CA ASN A 66 -0.73 -8.92 7.13
C ASN A 66 -0.77 -10.13 6.19
N GLN A 67 -1.72 -10.18 5.25
CA GLN A 67 -1.79 -11.23 4.23
C GLN A 67 -0.57 -11.20 3.30
N HIS A 68 -0.18 -10.02 2.82
CA HIS A 68 1.00 -9.86 1.96
C HIS A 68 2.29 -10.28 2.67
N ARG A 69 2.43 -9.94 3.96
CA ARG A 69 3.59 -10.36 4.76
C ARG A 69 3.64 -11.89 4.89
N LYS A 70 2.53 -12.54 5.23
CA LYS A 70 2.46 -14.00 5.34
C LYS A 70 2.81 -14.71 4.03
N GLN A 71 2.30 -14.22 2.90
CA GLN A 71 2.62 -14.78 1.59
C GLN A 71 4.10 -14.65 1.24
N LYS A 72 4.73 -13.52 1.58
CA LYS A 72 6.17 -13.33 1.39
C LYS A 72 6.99 -14.29 2.25
N ASP A 73 6.67 -14.40 3.54
CA ASP A 73 7.37 -15.28 4.46
C ASP A 73 7.21 -16.77 4.07
N GLU A 74 6.02 -17.18 3.62
CA GLU A 74 5.76 -18.54 3.13
C GLU A 74 6.50 -18.84 1.82
N PHE A 75 6.56 -17.88 0.89
CA PHE A 75 7.30 -18.03 -0.37
C PHE A 75 8.79 -18.21 -0.12
N ASP A 76 9.40 -17.33 0.70
CA ASP A 76 10.82 -17.39 1.04
C ASP A 76 11.18 -18.73 1.70
N ASN A 77 10.32 -19.22 2.62
CA ASN A 77 10.56 -20.48 3.32
C ASN A 77 10.35 -21.72 2.42
N SER A 78 9.43 -21.63 1.43
CA SER A 78 9.18 -22.72 0.48
C SER A 78 10.37 -23.01 -0.44
N GLN A 79 11.17 -21.98 -0.79
CA GLN A 79 12.35 -22.11 -1.65
C GLN A 79 13.45 -22.98 -1.02
N TYR A 80 13.48 -23.09 0.31
CA TYR A 80 14.44 -23.91 1.05
C TYR A 80 13.89 -25.30 1.43
N ARG A 81 12.60 -25.56 1.15
CA ARG A 81 11.93 -26.78 1.63
C ARG A 81 12.41 -28.06 0.96
N ASP A 82 12.99 -27.96 -0.23
CA ASP A 82 13.55 -29.09 -1.00
C ASP A 82 15.08 -29.22 -0.85
N LEU A 83 15.71 -28.39 -0.01
CA LEU A 83 17.17 -28.36 0.19
C LEU A 83 17.65 -29.18 1.42
N PHE A 84 16.75 -29.89 2.11
CA PHE A 84 17.06 -30.77 3.25
C PHE A 84 16.36 -32.13 3.12
#